data_AF-A0AA94WP95-F1
#
_entry.id   AF-A0AA94WP95-F1
#
_cell.length_a   1.000
_cell.length_b   1.000
_cell.length_c   1.000
_cell.angle_alpha   90.00
_cell.angle_beta   90.00
_cell.angle_gamma   90.00
#
_symmetry.space_group_name_H-M   'P 1'
#
loop_
_entity.id
_entity.type
_entity.pdbx_description
1 polymer ?
#
loop_
_entity_poly.entity_id
_entity_poly.type
_entity_poly.pdbx_seq_one_letter_code
_entity_poly.pdbx_strand_id
1 'polypeptide(L)'
;MQNQIGAVLKVVGGIVIALGFLFGIIGASQTNSFLFFVTTLLGSLVTGMILIGLSEIIRILEVINENIPKRRKKMALSSNNTLIDTPPQPMNTKEEDDIKSFLQKHDVEIEKIIPTPKEDFFFIKTSARYMLIEMGGYTPKIIDEEKWPEDLVGWFEQYNQQ
;
A
#
# COMPACT_ATOMS: atom_id res chain seq x y z
N MET A 1 8.51 -11.63 -5.66
CA MET A 1 9.36 -10.96 -6.69
C MET A 1 10.72 -10.69 -6.06
N GLN A 2 11.78 -10.44 -6.82
CA GLN A 2 13.08 -10.16 -6.19
C GLN A 2 13.04 -8.72 -5.66
N ASN A 3 13.22 -8.53 -4.34
CA ASN A 3 13.24 -7.21 -3.72
C ASN A 3 14.42 -6.38 -4.22
N GLN A 4 14.24 -5.67 -5.33
CA GLN A 4 15.30 -4.87 -5.93
C GLN A 4 15.75 -3.75 -4.99
N ILE A 5 14.82 -3.16 -4.23
CA ILE A 5 15.09 -2.04 -3.32
C ILE A 5 15.92 -2.51 -2.12
N GLY A 6 15.54 -3.61 -1.47
CA GLY A 6 16.31 -4.20 -0.37
C GLY A 6 17.69 -4.64 -0.81
N ALA A 7 17.81 -5.29 -1.97
CA ALA A 7 19.10 -5.69 -2.53
C ALA A 7 20.04 -4.50 -2.75
N VAL A 8 19.53 -3.39 -3.30
CA VAL A 8 20.30 -2.16 -3.50
C VAL A 8 20.77 -1.57 -2.17
N LEU A 9 19.89 -1.44 -1.17
CA LEU A 9 20.27 -0.90 0.15
C LEU A 9 21.38 -1.71 0.81
N LYS A 10 21.32 -3.05 0.69
CA LYS A 10 22.36 -3.94 1.23
C LYS A 10 23.72 -3.73 0.58
N VAL A 11 23.74 -3.57 -0.76
CA VAL A 11 24.97 -3.29 -1.51
C VAL A 11 25.52 -1.91 -1.14
N VAL A 12 24.67 -0.89 -1.08
CA VAL A 12 25.08 0.47 -0.69
C VAL A 12 25.64 0.47 0.73
N GLY A 13 25.00 -0.21 1.67
CA GLY A 13 25.52 -0.35 3.04
C GLY A 13 26.91 -0.99 3.09
N GLY A 14 27.15 -2.04 2.30
CA GLY A 14 28.47 -2.65 2.16
C GLY A 14 29.52 -1.69 1.58
N ILE A 15 29.16 -0.90 0.57
CA ILE A 15 30.03 0.12 -0.03
C ILE A 15 30.41 1.19 1.00
N VAL A 16 29.44 1.67 1.81
CA VAL A 16 29.70 2.66 2.86
C VAL A 16 30.75 2.16 3.85
N ILE A 17 30.67 0.89 4.27
CA ILE A 17 31.65 0.28 5.20
C ILE A 17 33.03 0.20 4.53
N ALA A 18 33.10 -0.25 3.27
CA ALA A 18 34.36 -0.37 2.54
C ALA A 18 35.03 1.00 2.33
N LEU A 19 34.25 2.02 1.96
CA LEU A 19 34.73 3.40 1.81
C LEU A 19 35.18 3.98 3.16
N GLY A 20 34.44 3.75 4.24
CA GLY A 20 34.84 4.19 5.57
C GLY A 20 36.14 3.57 6.06
N PHE A 21 36.37 2.29 5.74
CA PHE A 21 37.65 1.64 5.99
C PHE A 21 38.80 2.29 5.20
N LEU A 22 38.62 2.51 3.89
CA LEU A 22 39.61 3.16 3.04
C LEU A 22 39.93 4.59 3.47
N PHE A 23 38.89 5.41 3.69
CA PHE A 23 39.04 6.79 4.15
C PHE A 23 39.61 6.87 5.55
N GLY A 24 39.28 5.92 6.42
CA GLY A 24 39.88 5.79 7.74
C GLY A 24 41.40 5.62 7.65
N ILE A 25 41.90 4.73 6.78
CA ILE A 25 43.34 4.50 6.59
C ILE A 25 44.02 5.75 6.04
N ILE A 26 43.46 6.34 4.99
CA ILE A 26 44.01 7.54 4.33
C ILE A 26 44.06 8.71 5.33
N GLY A 27 42.98 8.92 6.09
CA GLY A 27 42.89 10.00 7.06
C GLY A 27 43.80 9.78 8.27
N ALA A 28 43.91 8.56 8.78
CA ALA A 28 44.82 8.25 9.88
C ALA A 28 46.30 8.39 9.48
N SER A 29 46.65 8.05 8.24
CA SER A 29 48.00 8.27 7.71
C SER A 29 48.34 9.76 7.58
N GLN A 30 47.39 10.61 7.18
CA GLN A 30 47.62 12.05 7.05
C GLN A 30 47.67 12.76 8.40
N THR A 31 46.83 12.32 9.34
CA THR A 31 46.71 12.96 10.67
C THR A 31 47.65 12.33 11.71
N ASN A 32 48.35 11.25 11.38
CA ASN A 32 49.09 10.39 12.31
C ASN A 32 48.24 9.99 13.55
N SER A 33 46.93 9.83 13.36
CA SER A 33 45.98 9.58 14.44
C SER A 33 45.24 8.28 14.23
N PHE A 34 45.56 7.28 15.06
CA PHE A 34 44.79 6.04 15.11
C PHE A 34 43.34 6.28 15.54
N LEU A 35 43.11 7.29 16.37
CA LEU A 35 41.77 7.63 16.84
C LEU A 35 40.88 8.10 15.69
N PHE A 36 41.45 8.79 14.69
CA PHE A 36 40.75 9.18 13.47
C PHE A 36 40.30 7.95 12.65
N PHE A 37 41.14 6.93 12.53
CA PHE A 37 40.76 5.67 11.87
C PHE A 37 39.58 5.02 12.59
N VAL A 38 39.67 4.88 13.91
CA VAL A 38 38.64 4.21 14.71
C VAL A 38 37.30 4.93 14.63
N THR A 39 37.28 6.26 14.77
CA THR A 39 36.02 7.03 14.71
C THR A 39 35.39 6.97 13.32
N THR A 40 36.21 7.09 12.26
CA THR A 40 35.74 7.00 10.87
C THR A 40 35.19 5.61 10.56
N LEU A 41 35.92 4.56 10.96
CA LEU A 41 35.51 3.18 10.76
C LEU A 41 34.21 2.89 11.51
N LEU A 42 34.12 3.21 12.81
CA LEU A 42 32.91 2.98 13.60
C LEU A 42 31.71 3.75 13.05
N GLY A 43 31.90 5.02 12.65
CA GLY A 43 30.84 5.80 12.02
C GLY A 43 30.31 5.13 10.76
N SER A 44 31.21 4.73 9.85
CA SER A 44 30.82 4.03 8.62
C SER A 44 30.18 2.67 8.87
N LEU A 45 30.62 1.95 9.91
CA LEU A 45 30.09 0.65 10.29
C LEU A 45 28.67 0.78 10.82
N VAL A 46 28.42 1.74 11.72
CA VAL A 46 27.08 2.04 12.22
C VAL A 46 26.15 2.45 11.08
N THR A 47 26.57 3.39 10.23
CA THR A 47 25.75 3.82 9.08
C THR A 47 25.48 2.68 8.10
N GLY A 48 26.49 1.89 7.75
CA GLY A 48 26.33 0.74 6.86
C GLY A 48 25.41 -0.33 7.43
N MET A 49 25.53 -0.63 8.73
CA MET A 49 24.64 -1.58 9.42
C MET A 49 23.19 -1.08 9.47
N ILE A 50 22.95 0.22 9.65
CA ILE A 50 21.60 0.79 9.56
C ILE A 50 21.00 0.56 8.17
N LEU A 51 21.76 0.81 7.10
CA LEU A 51 21.30 0.60 5.72
C LEU A 51 20.99 -0.88 5.43
N ILE A 52 21.86 -1.79 5.87
CA ILE A 52 21.65 -3.23 5.73
C ILE A 52 20.43 -3.68 6.55
N GLY A 53 20.27 -3.18 7.77
CA GLY A 53 19.12 -3.45 8.63
C GLY A 53 17.81 -2.99 8.00
N LEU A 54 17.79 -1.78 7.43
CA LEU A 54 16.64 -1.27 6.68
C LEU A 54 16.29 -2.13 5.46
N SER A 55 17.30 -2.63 4.73
CA SER A 55 17.09 -3.60 3.65
C SER A 55 16.34 -4.84 4.14
N GLU A 56 16.73 -5.41 5.28
CA GLU A 56 16.06 -6.60 5.84
C GLU A 56 14.65 -6.27 6.33
N ILE A 57 14.42 -5.08 6.91
CA ILE A 57 13.07 -4.61 7.28
C ILE A 57 12.19 -4.53 6.04
N ILE A 58 12.65 -3.90 4.95
CA ILE A 58 11.89 -3.81 3.70
C ILE A 58 11.61 -5.20 3.11
N ARG A 59 12.59 -6.11 3.17
CA ARG A 59 12.43 -7.50 2.74
C ARG A 59 11.33 -8.21 3.52
N ILE A 60 11.33 -8.05 4.83
CA ILE A 60 10.30 -8.62 5.71
C ILE A 60 8.93 -8.00 5.38
N LEU A 61 8.86 -6.67 5.19
CA LEU A 61 7.62 -5.99 4.83
C LEU A 61 7.07 -6.47 3.48
N GLU A 62 7.93 -6.69 2.48
CA GLU A 62 7.49 -7.23 1.19
C GLU A 62 7.00 -8.66 1.32
N VAL A 63 7.70 -9.51 2.09
CA VAL A 63 7.26 -10.88 2.39
C VAL A 63 5.92 -10.85 3.13
N ILE A 64 5.72 -9.95 4.11
CA ILE A 64 4.44 -9.77 4.79
C ILE A 64 3.40 -9.29 3.78
N ASN A 65 3.68 -8.31 2.93
CA ASN A 65 2.75 -7.81 1.91
C ASN A 65 2.36 -8.87 0.87
N GLU A 66 3.29 -9.77 0.52
CA GLU A 66 3.04 -10.92 -0.37
C GLU A 66 2.24 -12.04 0.32
N ASN A 67 2.45 -12.24 1.64
CA ASN A 67 1.80 -13.30 2.43
C ASN A 67 0.53 -12.87 3.16
N ILE A 68 0.32 -11.56 3.34
CA ILE A 68 -1.01 -11.03 3.59
C ILE A 68 -1.79 -11.51 2.37
N PRO A 69 -2.81 -12.37 2.55
CA PRO A 69 -3.63 -12.77 1.42
C PRO A 69 -4.10 -11.46 0.81
N LYS A 70 -3.70 -11.17 -0.44
CA LYS A 70 -3.99 -9.93 -1.19
C LYS A 70 -5.50 -9.73 -1.34
N ARG A 71 -6.25 -9.59 -0.24
CA ARG A 71 -7.65 -9.98 -0.08
C ARG A 71 -8.05 -10.90 -1.23
N ARG A 72 -7.31 -12.03 -1.38
CA ARG A 72 -7.40 -12.85 -2.58
C ARG A 72 -8.87 -13.20 -2.60
N LYS A 73 -9.57 -12.79 -3.67
CA LYS A 73 -10.93 -13.23 -4.00
C LYS A 73 -11.06 -14.61 -3.36
N LYS A 74 -11.87 -14.74 -2.32
CA LYS A 74 -12.33 -16.06 -1.94
C LYS A 74 -13.14 -16.51 -3.17
N MET A 75 -12.45 -17.09 -4.14
CA MET A 75 -12.91 -18.30 -4.79
C MET A 75 -12.99 -19.34 -3.65
N ALA A 76 -13.97 -19.16 -2.78
CA ALA A 76 -14.62 -20.28 -2.16
C ALA A 76 -15.49 -20.85 -3.28
N LEU A 77 -14.87 -21.71 -4.08
CA LEU A 77 -15.61 -22.72 -4.82
C LEU A 77 -16.11 -23.72 -3.78
N SER A 78 -17.11 -23.31 -3.00
CA SER A 78 -17.93 -24.19 -2.17
C SER A 78 -19.17 -23.41 -1.73
N SER A 79 -20.24 -23.64 -2.49
CA SER A 79 -21.66 -23.44 -2.15
C SER A 79 -22.17 -22.00 -2.00
N ASN A 80 -22.80 -21.47 -3.05
CA ASN A 80 -23.96 -20.57 -3.02
C ASN A 80 -24.06 -19.51 -1.90
N ASN A 81 -23.03 -18.70 -1.67
CA ASN A 81 -23.18 -17.46 -0.90
C ASN A 81 -23.16 -16.26 -1.83
N THR A 82 -24.29 -16.06 -2.49
CA THR A 82 -24.65 -14.83 -3.15
C THR A 82 -24.63 -13.68 -2.13
N LEU A 83 -23.80 -12.65 -2.34
CA LEU A 83 -23.82 -11.39 -1.56
C LEU A 83 -25.20 -10.71 -1.56
N ILE A 84 -26.08 -11.17 -2.45
CA ILE A 84 -27.46 -10.78 -2.69
C ILE A 84 -28.27 -10.49 -1.41
N ASP A 85 -28.09 -11.27 -0.33
CA ASP A 85 -28.85 -11.08 0.92
C ASP A 85 -28.06 -10.38 2.03
N THR A 86 -26.87 -9.85 1.74
CA THR A 86 -26.05 -9.18 2.76
C THR A 86 -26.44 -7.70 2.87
N PRO A 87 -26.79 -7.20 4.07
CA PRO A 87 -27.13 -5.80 4.26
C PRO A 87 -25.92 -4.89 4.00
N PRO A 88 -26.15 -3.62 3.63
CA PRO A 88 -25.08 -2.63 3.50
C PRO A 88 -24.25 -2.55 4.79
N GLN A 89 -22.94 -2.44 4.66
CA GLN A 89 -22.09 -2.19 5.82
C GLN A 89 -22.36 -0.77 6.36
N PRO A 90 -22.47 -0.57 7.68
CA PRO A 90 -22.61 0.78 8.24
C PRO A 90 -21.35 1.59 7.91
N MET A 91 -21.55 2.72 7.25
CA MET A 91 -20.49 3.66 6.87
C MET A 91 -20.22 4.64 8.03
N ASN A 92 -18.96 4.92 8.30
CA ASN A 92 -18.58 5.95 9.27
C ASN A 92 -18.57 7.35 8.63
N THR A 93 -18.80 8.40 9.42
CA THR A 93 -18.80 9.80 8.94
C THR A 93 -17.49 10.19 8.28
N LYS A 94 -16.36 9.68 8.78
CA LYS A 94 -15.04 9.91 8.17
C LYS A 94 -14.94 9.35 6.76
N GLU A 95 -15.46 8.15 6.51
CA GLU A 95 -15.43 7.52 5.19
C GLU A 95 -16.28 8.30 4.20
N GLU A 96 -17.42 8.81 4.65
CA GLU A 96 -18.28 9.68 3.86
C GLU A 96 -17.57 10.98 3.44
N ASP A 97 -16.89 11.63 4.38
CA ASP A 97 -16.13 12.86 4.13
C ASP A 97 -14.94 12.63 3.18
N ASP A 98 -14.26 11.49 3.30
CA ASP A 98 -13.16 11.09 2.42
C ASP A 98 -13.67 10.84 0.98
N ILE A 99 -14.81 10.17 0.81
CA ILE A 99 -15.45 9.93 -0.50
C ILE A 99 -15.87 11.26 -1.14
N LYS A 100 -16.53 12.16 -0.38
CA LYS A 100 -16.94 13.48 -0.87
C LYS A 100 -15.74 14.31 -1.32
N SER A 101 -14.68 14.32 -0.52
CA SER A 101 -13.44 15.04 -0.83
C SER A 101 -12.75 14.51 -2.09
N PHE A 102 -12.80 13.19 -2.31
CA PHE A 102 -12.29 12.56 -3.53
C PHE A 102 -13.12 12.96 -4.75
N LEU A 103 -14.44 12.83 -4.67
CA LEU A 103 -15.35 13.12 -5.79
C LEU A 103 -15.42 14.59 -6.17
N GLN A 104 -15.29 15.49 -5.20
CA GLN A 104 -15.21 16.94 -5.46
C GLN A 104 -14.00 17.30 -6.32
N LYS A 105 -12.85 16.59 -6.15
CA LYS A 105 -11.67 16.79 -7.02
C LYS A 105 -11.89 16.30 -8.45
N HIS A 106 -12.87 15.42 -8.66
CA HIS A 106 -13.24 14.87 -9.96
C HIS A 106 -14.45 15.59 -10.59
N ASP A 107 -14.91 16.69 -9.99
CA ASP A 107 -16.08 17.47 -10.45
C ASP A 107 -17.34 16.62 -10.62
N VAL A 108 -17.52 15.66 -9.69
CA VAL A 108 -18.68 14.75 -9.69
C VAL A 108 -19.73 15.26 -8.71
N GLU A 109 -20.96 15.47 -9.20
CA GLU A 109 -22.12 15.78 -8.37
C GLU A 109 -22.68 14.50 -7.71
N ILE A 110 -22.75 14.51 -6.38
CA ILE A 110 -23.15 13.36 -5.57
C ILE A 110 -24.61 13.52 -5.16
N GLU A 111 -25.50 12.64 -5.63
CA GLU A 111 -26.87 12.56 -5.10
C GLU A 111 -26.94 11.68 -3.86
N LYS A 112 -26.29 10.50 -3.93
CA LYS A 112 -26.36 9.50 -2.86
C LYS A 112 -25.12 8.61 -2.85
N ILE A 113 -24.61 8.32 -1.66
CA ILE A 113 -23.56 7.31 -1.43
C ILE A 113 -24.25 6.06 -0.90
N ILE A 114 -24.00 4.92 -1.54
CA ILE A 114 -24.58 3.62 -1.22
C ILE A 114 -23.42 2.69 -0.80
N PRO A 115 -23.24 2.43 0.51
CA PRO A 115 -22.22 1.50 0.96
C PRO A 115 -22.56 0.09 0.49
N THR A 116 -21.55 -0.64 0.03
CA THR A 116 -21.73 -2.04 -0.40
C THR A 116 -21.42 -3.00 0.77
N PRO A 117 -21.80 -4.28 0.66
CA PRO A 117 -21.38 -5.31 1.62
C PRO A 117 -19.88 -5.60 1.58
N LYS A 118 -19.16 -5.08 0.58
CA LYS A 118 -17.74 -5.28 0.38
C LYS A 118 -17.00 -4.05 0.90
N GLU A 119 -16.19 -4.25 1.94
CA GLU A 119 -15.36 -3.16 2.48
C GLU A 119 -14.58 -2.46 1.37
N ASP A 120 -14.48 -1.15 1.50
CA ASP A 120 -13.84 -0.21 0.58
C ASP A 120 -14.56 0.05 -0.75
N PHE A 121 -15.69 -0.62 -1.04
CA PHE A 121 -16.46 -0.40 -2.27
C PHE A 121 -17.76 0.36 -2.01
N PHE A 122 -18.01 1.40 -2.81
CA PHE A 122 -19.17 2.28 -2.68
C PHE A 122 -19.79 2.56 -4.04
N PHE A 123 -21.11 2.43 -4.14
CA PHE A 123 -21.86 2.94 -5.29
C PHE A 123 -22.23 4.39 -5.06
N ILE A 124 -21.96 5.22 -6.06
CA ILE A 124 -22.30 6.64 -6.06
C ILE A 124 -23.39 6.85 -7.08
N LYS A 125 -24.53 7.36 -6.62
CA LYS A 125 -25.56 7.86 -7.52
C LYS A 125 -25.23 9.28 -7.91
N THR A 126 -25.11 9.51 -9.21
CA THR A 126 -25.03 10.84 -9.83
C THR A 126 -26.30 11.11 -10.62
N SER A 127 -26.46 12.33 -11.13
CA SER A 127 -27.60 12.71 -11.97
C SER A 127 -27.71 11.91 -13.27
N ALA A 128 -26.59 11.44 -13.81
CA ALA A 128 -26.56 10.72 -15.09
C ALA A 128 -26.49 9.19 -14.96
N ARG A 129 -25.80 8.68 -13.93
CA ARG A 129 -25.48 7.25 -13.79
C ARG A 129 -25.06 6.85 -12.38
N TYR A 130 -24.91 5.54 -12.18
CA TYR A 130 -24.21 5.00 -11.02
C TYR A 130 -22.73 4.82 -11.33
N MET A 131 -21.89 5.04 -10.32
CA MET A 131 -20.44 4.82 -10.41
C MET A 131 -19.98 3.97 -9.24
N LEU A 132 -18.99 3.11 -9.46
CA LEU A 132 -18.36 2.33 -8.41
C LEU A 132 -17.02 2.95 -8.03
N ILE A 133 -16.81 3.18 -6.74
CA ILE A 133 -15.55 3.69 -6.20
C ILE A 133 -14.94 2.64 -5.27
N GLU A 134 -13.65 2.44 -5.41
CA GLU A 134 -12.83 1.70 -4.45
C GLU A 134 -11.98 2.70 -3.67
N MET A 135 -12.23 2.81 -2.37
CA MET A 135 -11.47 3.64 -1.42
C MET A 135 -10.28 2.90 -0.81
N GLY A 136 -10.09 1.62 -1.17
CA GLY A 136 -9.03 0.76 -0.68
C GLY A 136 -7.70 0.99 -1.41
N GLY A 137 -6.59 0.65 -0.75
CA GLY A 137 -5.26 0.60 -1.37
C GLY A 137 -4.65 1.96 -1.72
N TYR A 138 -4.30 2.76 -0.70
CA TYR A 138 -3.51 4.02 -0.76
C TYR A 138 -4.00 5.17 -1.65
N THR A 139 -4.72 4.92 -2.75
CA THR A 139 -5.26 5.90 -3.69
C THR A 139 -6.67 5.50 -4.11
N PRO A 140 -7.71 6.28 -3.74
CA PRO A 140 -9.06 6.05 -4.22
C PRO A 140 -9.16 6.08 -5.74
N LYS A 141 -10.03 5.24 -6.32
CA LYS A 141 -10.21 5.16 -7.77
C LYS A 141 -11.67 4.90 -8.15
N ILE A 142 -12.07 5.47 -9.28
CA ILE A 142 -13.35 5.18 -9.94
C ILE A 142 -13.14 3.96 -10.84
N ILE A 143 -14.02 2.97 -10.73
CA ILE A 143 -13.96 1.73 -11.52
C ILE A 143 -14.90 1.86 -12.72
N ASP A 144 -14.35 1.65 -13.91
CA ASP A 144 -15.11 1.56 -15.16
C ASP A 144 -16.21 0.50 -15.07
N GLU A 145 -17.38 0.77 -15.62
CA GLU A 145 -18.56 -0.10 -15.59
C GLU A 145 -18.27 -1.53 -16.09
N GLU A 146 -17.46 -1.65 -17.15
CA GLU A 146 -17.02 -2.93 -17.73
C GLU A 146 -16.17 -3.79 -16.78
N LYS A 147 -15.62 -3.18 -15.72
CA LYS A 147 -14.74 -3.83 -14.74
C LYS A 147 -15.41 -3.98 -13.39
N TRP A 148 -16.72 -3.72 -13.28
CA TRP A 148 -17.44 -3.91 -12.03
C TRP A 148 -17.39 -5.39 -11.62
N PRO A 149 -17.09 -5.68 -10.34
CA PRO A 149 -17.12 -7.05 -9.85
C PRO A 149 -18.54 -7.63 -9.97
N GLU A 150 -18.72 -8.76 -10.65
CA GLU A 150 -20.03 -9.42 -10.88
C GLU A 150 -20.83 -9.64 -9.58
N ASP A 151 -20.12 -9.92 -8.47
CA ASP A 151 -20.69 -10.08 -7.13
C ASP A 151 -21.36 -8.81 -6.61
N LEU A 152 -20.82 -7.63 -6.95
CA LEU A 152 -21.40 -6.34 -6.60
C LEU A 152 -22.50 -5.90 -7.55
N VAL A 153 -22.39 -6.23 -8.84
CA VAL A 153 -23.45 -5.93 -9.83
C VAL A 153 -24.73 -6.64 -9.44
N GLY A 154 -24.68 -7.94 -9.18
CA GLY A 154 -25.86 -8.72 -8.79
C GLY A 154 -26.49 -8.25 -7.47
N TRP A 155 -25.68 -7.85 -6.50
CA TRP A 155 -26.19 -7.24 -5.26
C TRP A 155 -26.87 -5.89 -5.52
N PHE A 156 -26.25 -5.04 -6.33
CA PHE A 156 -26.75 -3.70 -6.61
C PHE A 156 -28.07 -3.71 -7.39
N GLU A 157 -28.20 -4.61 -8.39
CA GLU A 157 -29.44 -4.79 -9.14
C GLU A 157 -30.61 -5.18 -8.24
N GLN A 158 -30.40 -6.10 -7.28
CA GLN A 158 -31.43 -6.50 -6.34
C GLN A 158 -31.75 -5.39 -5.32
N TYR A 159 -30.72 -4.69 -4.82
CA TYR A 159 -30.89 -3.58 -3.88
C TYR A 159 -31.68 -2.41 -4.50
N ASN A 160 -31.47 -2.13 -5.79
CA ASN A 160 -32.13 -1.02 -6.50
C ASN A 160 -33.56 -1.36 -6.98
N GLN A 161 -33.99 -2.62 -6.88
CA GLN A 161 -35.37 -3.05 -7.17
C GLN A 161 -36.30 -2.95 -5.94
N GLN A 162 -35.75 -2.68 -4.75
CA GLN A 162 -36.50 -2.44 -3.51
C GLN A 162 -36.83 -0.95 -3.32
#